data_AF-A0A3L7XKN5-F1
#
_entry.id   AF-A0A3L7XKN5-F1
#
_cell.length_a   1.000
_cell.length_b   1.000
_cell.length_c   1.000
_cell.angle_alpha   90.00
_cell.angle_beta   90.00
_cell.angle_gamma   90.00
#
_symmetry.space_group_name_H-M   'P 1'
#
loop_
_entity.id
_entity.type
_entity.pdbx_description
1 polymer ?
#
loop_
_entity_poly.entity_id
_entity_poly.type
_entity_poly.pdbx_seq_one_letter_code
_entity_poly.pdbx_strand_id
1 'polypeptide(L)'
;MTTPLADSRPIAEAVELLLPPLVSTLHNSFHGWQRAGLSPGPVIAERVWVNPSGELSVEFSAESHPTAIYPVGAKAGLAAWLVLLDKWVETFVVVARARAVWSPAELAAALSFTTPSLLPAHLVRTAPNNWERVALALALAVADGPLVSGRQNSGRKITPHSDRHWSK
;
A
#
# COMPACT_ATOMS: atom_id res chain seq x y z
N MET A 1 -15.97 -18.90 5.86
CA MET A 1 -16.35 -18.16 4.64
C MET A 1 -16.47 -16.68 5.01
N THR A 2 -15.50 -15.84 4.63
CA THR A 2 -15.76 -14.40 4.54
C THR A 2 -16.42 -14.17 3.19
N THR A 3 -17.72 -13.89 3.20
CA THR A 3 -18.48 -13.56 2.00
C THR A 3 -17.85 -12.31 1.36
N PRO A 4 -17.66 -12.28 0.03
CA PRO A 4 -17.24 -11.07 -0.66
C PRO A 4 -18.16 -9.91 -0.28
N LEU A 5 -17.60 -8.72 -0.07
CA LEU A 5 -18.38 -7.51 0.21
C LEU A 5 -19.34 -7.22 -0.96
N ALA A 6 -20.42 -6.48 -0.70
CA ALA A 6 -21.33 -6.06 -1.76
C ALA A 6 -20.54 -5.34 -2.87
N ASP A 7 -20.87 -5.66 -4.13
CA ASP A 7 -20.24 -5.12 -5.35
C ASP A 7 -18.72 -5.33 -5.45
N SER A 8 -18.16 -6.25 -4.65
CA SER A 8 -16.75 -6.62 -4.79
C SER A 8 -16.53 -7.52 -5.98
N ARG A 9 -15.36 -7.37 -6.61
CA ARG A 9 -14.88 -8.21 -7.70
C ARG A 9 -13.38 -8.48 -7.54
N PRO A 10 -12.82 -9.50 -8.19
CA PRO A 10 -11.39 -9.77 -8.16
C PRO A 10 -10.58 -8.54 -8.60
N ILE A 11 -9.45 -8.27 -7.95
CA ILE A 11 -8.63 -7.08 -8.25
C ILE A 11 -8.17 -7.03 -9.71
N ALA A 12 -7.94 -8.20 -10.32
CA ALA A 12 -7.58 -8.32 -11.73
C ALA A 12 -8.70 -7.89 -12.70
N GLU A 13 -9.95 -7.88 -12.24
CA GLU A 13 -11.14 -7.46 -13.01
C GLU A 13 -11.58 -6.04 -12.66
N ALA A 14 -10.89 -5.36 -11.74
CA ALA A 14 -11.20 -4.03 -11.23
C ALA A 14 -10.15 -2.98 -11.64
N VAL A 15 -9.36 -3.25 -12.67
CA VAL A 15 -8.20 -2.43 -13.06
C VAL A 15 -8.55 -0.97 -13.30
N GLU A 16 -9.72 -0.72 -13.90
CA GLU A 16 -10.22 0.63 -14.16
C GLU A 16 -10.54 1.43 -12.88
N LEU A 17 -10.72 0.74 -11.74
CA LEU A 17 -10.94 1.38 -10.45
C LEU A 17 -9.63 1.80 -9.77
N LEU A 18 -8.48 1.24 -10.17
CA LEU A 18 -7.18 1.41 -9.50
C LEU A 18 -6.52 2.78 -9.76
N LEU A 19 -7.31 3.84 -9.69
CA LEU A 19 -6.85 5.22 -9.73
C LEU A 19 -6.11 5.58 -8.42
N PRO A 20 -5.21 6.59 -8.44
CA PRO A 20 -4.36 6.91 -7.29
C PRO A 20 -5.09 7.12 -5.94
N PRO A 21 -6.29 7.73 -5.88
CA PRO A 21 -7.05 7.82 -4.63
C PRO A 21 -7.45 6.43 -4.10
N LEU A 22 -7.96 5.54 -4.96
CA LEU A 22 -8.35 4.19 -4.55
C LEU A 22 -7.14 3.37 -4.11
N VAL A 23 -6.01 3.48 -4.81
CA VAL A 23 -4.75 2.83 -4.38
C VAL A 23 -4.35 3.23 -2.97
N SER A 24 -4.58 4.49 -2.58
CA SER A 24 -4.35 4.95 -1.20
C SER A 24 -5.30 4.28 -0.21
N THR A 25 -6.58 4.13 -0.56
CA THR A 25 -7.55 3.42 0.26
C THR A 25 -7.21 1.94 0.41
N LEU A 26 -6.81 1.27 -0.68
CA LEU A 26 -6.42 -0.14 -0.66
C LEU A 26 -5.19 -0.36 0.24
N HIS A 27 -4.20 0.55 0.20
CA HIS A 27 -3.08 0.52 1.16
C HIS A 27 -3.54 0.65 2.61
N ASN A 28 -4.47 1.58 2.90
CA ASN A 28 -5.03 1.73 4.24
C ASN A 28 -5.80 0.47 4.69
N SER A 29 -6.58 -0.13 3.81
CA SER A 29 -7.31 -1.36 4.09
C SER A 29 -6.36 -2.51 4.40
N PHE A 30 -5.30 -2.69 3.60
CA PHE A 30 -4.29 -3.73 3.83
C PHE A 30 -3.51 -3.49 5.13
N HIS A 31 -3.16 -2.23 5.41
CA HIS A 31 -2.54 -1.84 6.67
C HIS A 31 -3.44 -2.11 7.87
N GLY A 32 -4.75 -1.88 7.74
CA GLY A 32 -5.75 -2.23 8.75
C GLY A 32 -5.73 -3.71 9.11
N TRP A 33 -5.68 -4.60 8.10
CA TRP A 33 -5.53 -6.05 8.32
C TRP A 33 -4.25 -6.40 9.10
N GLN A 34 -3.12 -5.80 8.71
CA GLN A 34 -1.85 -6.05 9.40
C GLN A 34 -1.86 -5.57 10.85
N ARG A 35 -2.46 -4.40 11.11
CA ARG A 35 -2.61 -3.87 12.48
C ARG A 35 -3.54 -4.70 13.34
N ALA A 36 -4.53 -5.37 12.73
CA ALA A 36 -5.38 -6.35 13.39
C ALA A 36 -4.66 -7.71 13.63
N GLY A 37 -3.41 -7.87 13.19
CA GLY A 37 -2.66 -9.12 13.31
C GLY A 37 -3.16 -10.23 12.38
N LEU A 38 -3.88 -9.88 11.31
CA LEU A 38 -4.55 -10.83 10.41
C LEU A 38 -3.79 -10.99 9.09
N SER A 39 -3.44 -12.24 8.75
CA SER A 39 -2.80 -12.55 7.48
C SER A 39 -3.87 -12.90 6.44
N PRO A 40 -3.86 -12.27 5.26
CA PRO A 40 -4.70 -12.71 4.16
C PRO A 40 -4.25 -14.07 3.58
N GLY A 41 -3.13 -14.63 4.06
CA GLY A 41 -2.44 -15.73 3.41
C GLY A 41 -1.72 -15.24 2.14
N PRO A 42 -1.52 -16.10 1.13
CA PRO A 42 -0.90 -15.67 -0.13
C PRO A 42 -1.64 -14.51 -0.79
N VAL A 43 -0.93 -13.39 -1.01
CA VAL A 43 -1.44 -12.19 -1.70
C VAL A 43 -1.29 -12.42 -3.21
N ILE A 44 -2.38 -12.87 -3.83
CA ILE A 44 -2.48 -13.19 -5.27
C ILE A 44 -3.78 -12.64 -5.83
N ALA A 45 -3.82 -12.43 -7.15
CA ALA A 45 -4.90 -11.76 -7.85
C ALA A 45 -6.27 -12.43 -7.66
N GLU A 46 -6.28 -13.75 -7.60
CA GLU A 46 -7.48 -14.60 -7.54
C GLU A 46 -8.18 -14.53 -6.19
N ARG A 47 -7.47 -14.05 -5.15
CA ARG A 47 -7.96 -14.05 -3.77
C ARG A 47 -8.26 -12.67 -3.25
N VAL A 48 -7.71 -11.63 -3.88
CA VAL A 48 -7.90 -10.24 -3.46
C VAL A 48 -9.09 -9.68 -4.19
N TRP A 49 -10.12 -9.33 -3.42
CA TRP A 49 -11.34 -8.72 -3.90
C TRP A 49 -11.41 -7.28 -3.44
N VAL A 50 -11.85 -6.40 -4.33
CA VAL A 50 -11.96 -4.96 -4.08
C VAL A 50 -13.36 -4.51 -4.44
N ASN A 51 -13.93 -3.61 -3.63
CA ASN A 51 -15.14 -2.89 -3.99
C ASN A 51 -14.81 -1.45 -4.44
N PRO A 52 -15.77 -0.71 -5.03
CA PRO A 52 -15.54 0.66 -5.48
C PRO A 52 -15.15 1.65 -4.37
N SER A 53 -15.44 1.36 -3.10
CA SER A 53 -15.00 2.19 -1.96
C SER A 53 -13.55 1.93 -1.54
N GLY A 54 -12.91 0.87 -2.04
CA GLY A 54 -11.51 0.54 -1.77
C GLY A 54 -11.30 -0.34 -0.55
N GLU A 55 -12.35 -0.99 -0.07
CA GLU A 55 -12.26 -2.02 0.95
C GLU A 55 -11.74 -3.32 0.35
N LEU A 56 -10.80 -3.94 1.05
CA LEU A 56 -10.29 -5.25 0.71
C LEU A 56 -11.10 -6.34 1.41
N SER A 57 -11.51 -7.32 0.62
CA SER A 57 -11.89 -8.64 1.12
C SER A 57 -10.98 -9.70 0.53
N VAL A 58 -10.77 -10.77 1.27
CA VAL A 58 -9.93 -11.88 0.82
C VAL A 58 -10.76 -13.14 0.84
N GLU A 59 -10.75 -13.80 -0.31
CA GLU A 59 -11.39 -15.10 -0.46
C GLU A 59 -10.47 -16.19 0.10
N PHE A 60 -11.06 -17.04 0.93
CA PHE A 60 -10.42 -18.21 1.49
C PHE A 60 -11.13 -19.43 0.92
N SER A 61 -10.37 -20.49 0.60
CA SER A 61 -11.00 -21.78 0.34
C SER A 61 -11.85 -22.19 1.55
N ALA A 62 -12.84 -23.04 1.35
CA ALA A 62 -13.83 -23.41 2.38
C ALA A 62 -13.20 -23.86 3.72
N GLU A 63 -11.97 -24.39 3.67
CA GLU A 63 -11.23 -24.89 4.83
C GLU A 63 -10.14 -23.93 5.34
N SER A 64 -9.91 -22.80 4.67
CA SER A 64 -8.90 -21.81 5.08
C SER A 64 -9.51 -20.69 5.91
N HIS A 65 -8.76 -20.18 6.88
CA HIS A 65 -9.14 -19.04 7.72
C HIS A 65 -8.00 -18.02 7.73
N PRO A 66 -8.27 -16.73 8.01
CA PRO A 66 -7.20 -15.78 8.33
C PRO A 66 -6.37 -16.32 9.49
N THR A 67 -5.08 -16.53 9.26
CA THR A 67 -4.15 -16.99 10.30
C THR A 67 -3.54 -15.79 11.01
N ALA A 68 -3.21 -15.93 12.30
CA ALA A 68 -2.46 -14.91 13.03
C ALA A 68 -1.13 -14.61 12.30
N ILE A 69 -0.82 -13.32 12.15
CA ILE A 69 0.45 -12.87 11.58
C ILE A 69 1.57 -13.08 12.60
N TYR A 70 2.58 -13.88 12.23
CA TYR A 70 3.91 -13.72 12.80
C TYR A 70 4.55 -12.43 12.24
N PRO A 71 5.31 -11.64 13.01
CA PRO A 71 5.83 -10.33 12.59
C PRO A 71 6.55 -10.32 11.22
N VAL A 72 7.25 -11.41 10.89
CA VAL A 72 7.91 -11.62 9.59
C VAL A 72 6.90 -11.72 8.44
N GLY A 73 5.77 -12.38 8.66
CA GLY A 73 4.70 -12.57 7.67
C GLY A 73 4.04 -11.27 7.22
N ALA A 74 3.98 -10.25 8.07
CA ALA A 74 3.49 -8.92 7.67
C ALA A 74 4.37 -8.28 6.59
N LYS A 75 5.69 -8.44 6.70
CA LYS A 75 6.64 -7.78 5.79
C LYS A 75 6.69 -8.49 4.45
N ALA A 76 6.65 -9.82 4.46
CA ALA A 76 6.45 -10.61 3.25
C ALA A 76 5.10 -10.30 2.56
N GLY A 77 4.02 -10.16 3.34
CA GLY A 77 2.71 -9.79 2.83
C GLY A 77 2.70 -8.40 2.16
N LEU A 78 3.38 -7.41 2.75
CA LEU A 78 3.52 -6.08 2.15
C LEU A 78 4.33 -6.11 0.85
N ALA A 79 5.42 -6.88 0.79
CA ALA A 79 6.20 -7.03 -0.44
C ALA A 79 5.35 -7.62 -1.57
N ALA A 80 4.63 -8.71 -1.29
CA ALA A 80 3.72 -9.34 -2.25
C ALA A 80 2.59 -8.39 -2.67
N TRP A 81 2.04 -7.61 -1.74
CA TRP A 81 1.01 -6.61 -2.01
C TRP A 81 1.47 -5.54 -3.01
N LEU A 82 2.68 -4.99 -2.81
CA LEU A 82 3.25 -3.98 -3.68
C LEU A 82 3.51 -4.53 -5.10
N VAL A 83 4.03 -5.75 -5.20
CA VAL A 83 4.27 -6.43 -6.48
C VAL A 83 2.95 -6.77 -7.19
N LEU A 84 1.90 -7.12 -6.44
CA LEU A 84 0.56 -7.37 -6.99
C LEU A 84 -0.06 -6.10 -7.57
N LEU A 85 -0.07 -5.00 -6.83
CA LEU A 85 -0.61 -3.73 -7.35
C LEU A 85 0.12 -3.26 -8.62
N ASP A 86 1.43 -3.43 -8.65
CA ASP A 86 2.28 -3.03 -9.77
C ASP A 86 2.05 -3.83 -11.07
N LYS A 87 1.22 -4.88 -11.03
CA LYS A 87 0.77 -5.57 -12.25
C LYS A 87 -0.13 -4.68 -13.12
N TRP A 88 -0.86 -3.76 -12.51
CA TRP A 88 -1.88 -2.93 -13.18
C TRP A 88 -1.73 -1.43 -12.93
N VAL A 89 -1.00 -1.04 -11.89
CA VAL A 89 -0.75 0.35 -11.54
C VAL A 89 0.72 0.66 -11.76
N GLU A 90 1.01 1.85 -12.29
CA GLU A 90 2.38 2.35 -12.43
C GLU A 90 3.16 2.31 -11.10
N THR A 91 4.40 1.81 -11.14
CA THR A 91 5.21 1.56 -9.94
C THR A 91 5.37 2.77 -9.05
N PHE A 92 5.61 3.93 -9.66
CA PHE A 92 5.80 5.16 -8.91
C PHE A 92 4.52 5.56 -8.17
N VAL A 93 3.33 5.27 -8.74
CA VAL A 93 2.05 5.51 -8.07
C VAL A 93 1.89 4.55 -6.90
N VAL A 94 2.14 3.25 -7.11
CA VAL A 94 2.06 2.23 -6.05
C VAL A 94 2.92 2.62 -4.85
N VAL A 95 4.19 2.95 -5.11
CA VAL A 95 5.18 3.27 -4.07
C VAL A 95 4.91 4.65 -3.45
N ALA A 96 4.58 5.67 -4.23
CA ALA A 96 4.27 7.00 -3.69
C ALA A 96 3.04 6.97 -2.77
N ARG A 97 1.99 6.21 -3.13
CA ARG A 97 0.82 6.02 -2.26
C ARG A 97 1.15 5.16 -1.04
N ALA A 98 2.00 4.16 -1.19
CA ALA A 98 2.46 3.35 -0.05
C ALA A 98 3.18 4.21 1.00
N ARG A 99 4.05 5.14 0.59
CA ARG A 99 4.78 6.05 1.51
C ARG A 99 3.87 6.94 2.37
N ALA A 100 2.62 7.17 1.96
CA ALA A 100 1.65 7.94 2.73
C ALA A 100 0.97 7.13 3.84
N VAL A 101 1.09 5.79 3.81
CA VAL A 101 0.40 4.87 4.73
C VAL A 101 1.39 4.10 5.60
N TRP A 102 2.48 3.63 5.01
CA TRP A 102 3.48 2.77 5.64
C TRP A 102 4.70 3.59 6.06
N SER A 103 5.25 3.27 7.23
CA SER A 103 6.48 3.92 7.67
C SER A 103 7.70 3.49 6.83
N PRO A 104 8.76 4.31 6.74
CA PRO A 104 9.98 3.92 6.02
C PRO A 104 10.59 2.61 6.51
N ALA A 105 10.52 2.32 7.82
CA ALA A 105 11.02 1.08 8.40
C ALA A 105 10.24 -0.15 7.89
N GLU A 106 8.93 -0.01 7.68
CA GLU A 106 8.11 -1.10 7.17
C GLU A 106 8.34 -1.35 5.68
N LEU A 107 8.52 -0.27 4.91
CA LEU A 107 8.89 -0.34 3.50
C LEU A 107 10.30 -0.95 3.33
N ALA A 108 11.25 -0.58 4.19
CA ALA A 108 12.59 -1.18 4.20
C ALA A 108 12.55 -2.67 4.55
N ALA A 109 11.72 -3.07 5.51
CA ALA A 109 11.55 -4.48 5.84
C ALA A 109 10.88 -5.25 4.69
N ALA A 110 9.90 -4.66 4.00
CA ALA A 110 9.27 -5.27 2.83
C ALA A 110 10.24 -5.47 1.67
N LEU A 111 11.18 -4.54 1.45
CA LEU A 111 12.23 -4.66 0.43
C LEU A 111 13.02 -5.97 0.56
N SER A 112 13.26 -6.47 1.78
CA SER A 112 13.95 -7.75 1.99
C SER A 112 13.20 -8.98 1.47
N PHE A 113 11.91 -8.85 1.14
CA PHE A 113 11.04 -9.93 0.67
C PHE A 113 10.58 -9.78 -0.79
N THR A 114 11.07 -8.79 -1.53
CA THR A 114 10.66 -8.58 -2.93
C THR A 114 11.35 -9.53 -3.92
N THR A 115 12.26 -10.39 -3.48
CA THR A 115 12.94 -11.34 -4.38
C THR A 115 12.01 -12.49 -4.79
N PRO A 116 12.15 -13.06 -5.99
CA PRO A 116 11.23 -14.08 -6.50
C PRO A 116 11.07 -15.32 -5.60
N SER A 117 12.13 -15.75 -4.92
CA SER A 117 12.10 -16.90 -4.02
C SER A 117 11.31 -16.66 -2.73
N LEU A 118 11.04 -15.41 -2.39
CA LEU A 118 10.29 -15.00 -1.19
C LEU A 118 8.87 -14.52 -1.51
N LEU A 119 8.54 -14.35 -2.80
CA LEU A 119 7.22 -13.98 -3.28
C LEU A 119 6.34 -15.22 -3.55
N PRO A 120 5.01 -15.10 -3.50
CA PRO A 120 4.10 -16.15 -3.95
C PRO A 120 4.42 -16.56 -5.39
N ALA A 121 4.62 -17.86 -5.64
CA ALA A 121 5.05 -18.33 -6.96
C ALA A 121 4.06 -17.98 -8.09
N HIS A 122 2.75 -17.93 -7.78
CA HIS A 122 1.74 -17.48 -8.74
C HIS A 122 1.97 -16.03 -9.16
N LEU A 123 2.26 -15.15 -8.20
CA LEU A 123 2.51 -13.73 -8.43
C LEU A 123 3.73 -13.49 -9.33
N VAL A 124 4.78 -14.31 -9.19
CA VAL A 124 5.99 -14.21 -10.01
C VAL A 124 5.74 -14.68 -11.45
N ARG A 125 4.95 -15.74 -11.63
CA ARG A 125 4.65 -16.31 -12.96
C ARG A 125 3.68 -15.48 -13.78
N THR A 126 2.80 -14.73 -13.15
CA THR A 126 1.85 -13.86 -13.84
C THR A 126 2.55 -12.61 -14.35
N ALA A 127 2.48 -12.36 -15.66
CA ALA A 127 3.02 -11.14 -16.26
C ALA A 127 2.32 -9.88 -15.73
N PRO A 128 3.01 -8.72 -15.67
CA PRO A 128 4.43 -8.52 -15.96
C PRO A 128 5.36 -9.07 -14.87
N ASN A 129 6.57 -9.51 -15.22
CA ASN A 129 7.60 -9.82 -14.24
C ASN A 129 8.21 -8.51 -13.72
N ASN A 130 7.75 -8.05 -12.54
CA ASN A 130 7.86 -6.66 -12.12
C ASN A 130 8.51 -6.45 -10.75
N TRP A 131 8.96 -7.53 -10.11
CA TRP A 131 9.52 -7.46 -8.75
C TRP A 131 10.77 -6.58 -8.66
N GLU A 132 11.66 -6.60 -9.66
CA GLU A 132 12.90 -5.79 -9.68
C GLU A 132 12.58 -4.30 -9.68
N ARG A 133 11.59 -3.91 -10.49
CA ARG A 133 11.14 -2.52 -10.61
C ARG A 133 10.55 -2.01 -9.29
N VAL A 134 9.74 -2.85 -8.64
CA VAL A 134 9.19 -2.54 -7.31
C VAL A 134 10.29 -2.46 -6.26
N ALA A 135 11.25 -3.39 -6.26
CA ALA A 135 12.37 -3.39 -5.33
C ALA A 135 13.23 -2.11 -5.46
N LEU A 136 13.54 -1.70 -6.70
CA LEU A 136 14.28 -0.47 -6.97
C LEU A 136 13.51 0.76 -6.49
N ALA A 137 12.22 0.87 -6.82
CA ALA A 137 11.39 2.00 -6.39
C ALA A 137 11.25 2.07 -4.86
N LEU A 138 11.16 0.92 -4.18
CA LEU A 138 11.16 0.86 -2.72
C LEU A 138 12.49 1.28 -2.11
N ALA A 139 13.61 0.83 -2.67
CA ALA A 139 14.94 1.23 -2.21
C ALA A 139 15.12 2.76 -2.28
N LEU A 140 14.69 3.38 -3.38
CA LEU A 140 14.69 4.84 -3.52
C LEU A 140 13.78 5.52 -2.48
N ALA A 141 12.55 5.02 -2.33
CA ALA A 141 11.59 5.56 -1.36
C ALA A 141 12.07 5.47 0.10
N VAL A 142 12.80 4.40 0.44
CA VAL A 142 13.40 4.21 1.77
C VAL A 142 14.58 5.16 1.96
N ALA A 143 15.43 5.32 0.95
CA ALA A 143 16.55 6.24 0.97
C ALA A 143 16.10 7.70 1.12
N ASP A 144 14.98 8.09 0.50
CA ASP A 144 14.37 9.41 0.66
C ASP A 144 13.85 9.69 2.09
N GLY A 145 13.59 8.63 2.88
CA GLY A 145 13.06 8.75 4.23
C GLY A 145 11.58 9.16 4.31
N PRO A 146 11.12 9.61 5.49
CA PRO A 146 9.73 9.98 5.74
C PRO A 146 9.26 11.09 4.78
N LEU A 147 8.03 10.99 4.30
CA LEU A 147 7.39 12.13 3.63
C LEU A 147 7.30 13.28 4.61
N VAL A 148 7.90 14.42 4.29
CA VAL A 148 7.71 15.65 5.06
C VAL A 148 6.22 15.96 4.99
N SER A 149 5.52 15.78 6.12
CA SER A 149 4.15 16.23 6.22
C SER A 149 4.18 17.72 5.97
N GLY A 150 3.68 18.15 4.80
CA GLY A 150 3.54 19.56 4.49
C GLY A 150 2.79 20.18 5.65
N ARG A 151 3.47 21.05 6.39
CA ARG A 151 2.87 21.93 7.39
C ARG A 151 1.61 22.46 6.74
N GLN A 152 0.44 22.07 7.26
CA GLN A 152 -0.80 22.73 6.87
C GLN A 152 -0.51 24.22 7.02
N ASN A 153 -0.67 24.96 5.93
CA ASN A 153 -0.55 26.39 5.89
C ASN A 153 -1.75 26.98 6.65
N SER A 154 -1.85 26.70 7.96
CA SER A 154 -2.77 27.35 8.87
C SER A 154 -2.21 28.75 9.11
N GLY A 155 -2.61 29.67 8.24
CA GLY A 155 -2.52 31.11 8.47
C GLY A 155 -1.12 31.62 8.75
N ARG A 156 -0.37 31.94 7.68
CA ARG A 156 0.47 33.12 7.74
C ARG A 156 -0.47 34.31 7.96
N LYS A 157 -0.78 34.64 9.21
CA LYS A 157 -1.26 35.98 9.57
C LYS A 157 -0.11 36.90 9.18
N ILE A 158 -0.19 37.45 7.97
CA ILE A 158 0.54 38.66 7.63
C ILE A 158 -0.05 39.71 8.56
N THR A 159 0.59 39.93 9.70
CA THR A 159 0.35 41.14 10.47
C THR A 159 0.83 42.29 9.61
N PRO A 160 -0.04 43.22 9.19
CA PRO A 160 0.41 44.43 8.53
C PRO A 160 1.35 45.16 9.49
N HIS A 161 2.54 45.47 8.97
CA HIS A 161 3.51 46.34 9.60
C HIS A 161 2.84 47.71 9.76
N SER A 162 2.38 48.03 10.97
CA SER A 162 1.95 49.39 11.30
C SER A 162 3.19 50.20 11.63
N ASP A 163 3.19 51.39 11.06
CA ASP A 163 4.32 52.26 10.87
C ASP A 163 4.99 52.73 12.16
N ARG A 164 6.29 52.99 11.98
CA ARG A 164 7.15 53.70 12.91
C ARG A 164 6.54 55.06 13.23
N HIS A 165 6.10 55.26 14.46
CA HIS A 165 6.00 56.62 15.01
C HIS A 165 7.41 57.09 15.38
N TRP A 166 7.88 58.07 14.61
CA TRP A 166 9.02 58.91 14.97
C TRP A 166 8.63 59.86 16.11
N SER A 167 9.54 60.00 17.07
CA SER A 167 9.45 60.87 18.25
C SER A 167 9.27 62.36 17.91
N LYS A 168 8.63 63.09 18.83
CA LYS A 168 9.17 64.34 19.41
C LYS A 168 8.81 64.39 20.88
#